data_AF-A0A2D7XU96-F1
#
_entry.id   AF-A0A2D7XU96-F1
#
_cell.length_a   1.000
_cell.length_b   1.000
_cell.length_c   1.000
_cell.angle_alpha   90.00
_cell.angle_beta   90.00
_cell.angle_gamma   90.00
#
_symmetry.space_group_name_H-M   'P 1'
#
loop_
_entity.id
_entity.type
_entity.pdbx_description
1 polymer ?
#
loop_
_entity_poly.entity_id
_entity_poly.type
_entity_poly.pdbx_seq_one_letter_code
_entity_poly.pdbx_strand_id
1 'polypeptide(L)'
;MKLSTLLAGSLLIIAACENIPEITPMGVQNESTLSALSASIESERAEADPLSSYSAYLNAIDTVAPGLVTLTDIPDAVLTGENDENKLRSLKASIGAASLLADLPFPDSAEAAAISEGIAHAELMEDICSEMSPAPAECEASRAEGKFLANRTMSTDFLEIATVDDDLTLEETETSFAMFEETMPSLNDILIDPRTEPLMQAEALKQACALNRAIPLMARKVGDDNVAQLNAQARGVYAELFDVSGLNICDGEGFSCRAAERCARSSTAGDCLGFKVQRVINYCSPDNEGLEATLETLSAASDSSS
;
A
#
# COMPACT_ATOMS: atom_id res chain seq x y z
N MET A 1 -67.36 -31.83 28.32
CA MET A 1 -66.29 -32.84 28.56
C MET A 1 -65.41 -32.89 27.33
N LYS A 2 -64.08 -32.77 27.54
CA LYS A 2 -62.92 -33.28 26.76
C LYS A 2 -62.93 -33.05 25.23
N LEU A 3 -62.08 -32.17 24.66
CA LEU A 3 -60.62 -32.28 24.43
C LEU A 3 -60.20 -33.58 23.73
N SER A 4 -59.75 -33.46 22.47
CA SER A 4 -58.36 -33.73 22.03
C SER A 4 -58.24 -34.32 20.61
N THR A 5 -57.45 -33.61 19.77
CA THR A 5 -56.44 -34.13 18.79
C THR A 5 -56.89 -34.96 17.57
N LEU A 6 -56.25 -34.98 16.38
CA LEU A 6 -54.91 -34.56 15.89
C LEU A 6 -54.93 -34.52 14.34
N LEU A 7 -53.99 -33.74 13.78
CA LEU A 7 -53.20 -33.97 12.55
C LEU A 7 -53.79 -33.80 11.12
N ALA A 8 -53.05 -32.93 10.42
CA ALA A 8 -52.43 -33.11 9.10
C ALA A 8 -53.28 -32.89 7.84
N GLY A 9 -52.71 -32.12 6.90
CA GLY A 9 -53.17 -32.11 5.51
C GLY A 9 -52.81 -30.84 4.76
N SER A 10 -51.53 -30.71 4.42
CA SER A 10 -50.93 -29.75 3.50
C SER A 10 -51.78 -29.38 2.27
N LEU A 11 -51.69 -28.14 1.81
CA LEU A 11 -50.80 -27.80 0.68
C LEU A 11 -50.74 -26.28 0.47
N LEU A 12 -49.52 -25.76 0.53
CA LEU A 12 -49.14 -24.44 0.06
C LEU A 12 -49.41 -24.33 -1.45
N ILE A 13 -50.02 -23.21 -1.86
CA ILE A 13 -49.78 -22.61 -3.17
C ILE A 13 -48.96 -21.35 -2.91
N ILE A 14 -47.64 -21.50 -2.88
CA ILE A 14 -46.69 -20.43 -3.15
C ILE A 14 -45.58 -21.09 -3.95
N ALA A 15 -45.57 -20.87 -5.26
CA ALA A 15 -44.42 -21.17 -6.09
C ALA A 15 -44.44 -20.24 -7.30
N ALA A 16 -43.26 -19.66 -7.56
CA ALA A 16 -42.89 -18.80 -8.68
C ALA A 16 -43.17 -17.30 -8.53
N CYS A 17 -42.59 -16.70 -7.49
CA CYS A 17 -41.99 -15.36 -7.53
C CYS A 17 -41.00 -15.29 -6.36
N GLU A 18 -39.78 -15.79 -6.53
CA GLU A 18 -38.60 -15.48 -5.69
C GLU A 18 -37.45 -16.41 -6.11
N ASN A 19 -36.62 -15.90 -7.01
CA ASN A 19 -35.19 -16.13 -7.11
C ASN A 19 -34.71 -15.34 -8.34
N ILE A 20 -35.00 -14.04 -8.36
CA ILE A 20 -34.04 -13.13 -8.98
C ILE A 20 -32.99 -12.99 -7.88
N PRO A 21 -31.75 -13.47 -8.06
CA PRO A 21 -30.69 -13.12 -7.13
C PRO A 21 -30.75 -11.60 -7.00
N GLU A 22 -30.94 -11.10 -5.79
CA GLU A 22 -30.74 -9.68 -5.52
C GLU A 22 -29.33 -9.40 -6.04
N ILE A 23 -29.23 -8.71 -7.19
CA ILE A 23 -27.97 -8.19 -7.70
C ILE A 23 -27.64 -7.12 -6.69
N THR A 24 -27.00 -7.52 -5.60
CA THR A 24 -26.31 -6.57 -4.75
C THR A 24 -25.30 -5.94 -5.68
N PRO A 25 -25.28 -4.61 -5.84
CA PRO A 25 -24.33 -3.99 -6.76
C PRO A 25 -22.93 -4.45 -6.38
N MET A 26 -22.20 -5.07 -7.32
CA MET A 26 -20.87 -5.62 -7.04
C MET A 26 -19.94 -4.55 -6.43
N GLY A 27 -20.09 -3.27 -6.79
CA GLY A 27 -19.34 -2.18 -6.18
C GLY A 27 -19.61 -1.97 -4.68
N VAL A 28 -20.84 -2.23 -4.20
CA VAL A 28 -21.16 -2.16 -2.76
C VAL A 28 -20.55 -3.34 -2.00
N GLN A 29 -20.56 -4.53 -2.61
CA GLN A 29 -19.94 -5.70 -2.01
C GLN A 29 -18.42 -5.55 -1.96
N ASN A 30 -17.78 -5.11 -3.04
CA ASN A 30 -16.33 -4.98 -3.13
C ASN A 30 -15.76 -3.97 -2.12
N GLU A 31 -16.37 -2.79 -1.94
CA GLU A 31 -15.91 -1.84 -0.92
C GLU A 31 -16.10 -2.35 0.51
N SER A 32 -17.22 -3.03 0.78
CA SER A 32 -17.47 -3.61 2.11
C SER A 32 -16.51 -4.75 2.43
N THR A 33 -16.19 -5.56 1.42
CA THR A 33 -15.20 -6.65 1.52
C THR A 33 -13.81 -6.06 1.73
N LEU A 34 -13.38 -5.08 0.92
CA LEU A 34 -12.09 -4.41 1.12
C LEU A 34 -12.00 -3.84 2.54
N SER A 35 -13.02 -3.13 3.00
CA SER A 35 -13.05 -2.56 4.36
C SER A 35 -12.90 -3.62 5.45
N ALA A 36 -13.53 -4.79 5.28
CA ALA A 36 -13.42 -5.90 6.22
C ALA A 36 -12.01 -6.53 6.20
N LEU A 37 -11.42 -6.72 5.01
CA LEU A 37 -10.06 -7.24 4.87
C LEU A 37 -9.02 -6.27 5.45
N SER A 38 -9.11 -4.97 5.12
CA SER A 38 -8.23 -3.95 5.69
C SER A 38 -8.36 -3.85 7.21
N ALA A 39 -9.58 -3.97 7.75
CA ALA A 39 -9.78 -4.00 9.20
C ALA A 39 -9.15 -5.25 9.84
N SER A 40 -9.17 -6.40 9.16
CA SER A 40 -8.49 -7.61 9.62
C SER A 40 -6.97 -7.41 9.67
N ILE A 41 -6.38 -6.85 8.62
CA ILE A 41 -4.94 -6.53 8.56
C ILE A 41 -4.55 -5.58 9.70
N GLU A 42 -5.31 -4.50 9.88
CA GLU A 42 -5.03 -3.53 10.94
C GLU A 42 -5.23 -4.09 12.35
N SER A 43 -6.16 -5.03 12.54
CA SER A 43 -6.36 -5.72 13.83
C SER A 43 -5.13 -6.55 14.19
N GLU A 44 -4.65 -7.38 13.26
CA GLU A 44 -3.45 -8.21 13.46
C GLU A 44 -2.22 -7.32 13.74
N ARG A 45 -2.06 -6.24 12.95
CA ARG A 45 -0.97 -5.27 13.13
C ARG A 45 -1.00 -4.59 14.50
N ALA A 46 -2.19 -4.24 15.00
CA ALA A 46 -2.37 -3.51 16.25
C ALA A 46 -2.24 -4.39 17.50
N GLU A 47 -2.53 -5.69 17.38
CA GLU A 47 -2.35 -6.67 18.45
C GLU A 47 -0.89 -7.12 18.61
N ALA A 48 -0.08 -6.93 17.57
CA ALA A 48 1.35 -7.22 17.59
C ALA A 48 2.15 -6.27 18.50
N ASP A 49 3.30 -6.76 18.98
CA ASP A 49 4.29 -5.89 19.64
C ASP A 49 4.73 -4.79 18.65
N PRO A 50 4.96 -3.53 19.10
CA PRO A 50 5.40 -2.46 18.21
C PRO A 50 6.67 -2.80 17.41
N LEU A 51 7.55 -3.63 17.98
CA LEU A 51 8.77 -4.08 17.32
C LEU A 51 8.54 -5.14 16.27
N SER A 52 7.38 -5.79 16.19
CA SER A 52 7.04 -6.79 15.15
C SER A 52 5.82 -6.38 14.32
N SER A 53 5.35 -5.14 14.50
CA SER A 53 4.06 -4.67 13.93
C SER A 53 4.09 -4.67 12.40
N TYR A 54 5.22 -4.35 11.77
CA TYR A 54 5.34 -4.43 10.31
C TYR A 54 5.41 -5.87 9.82
N SER A 55 6.12 -6.75 10.53
CA SER A 55 6.13 -8.19 10.25
C SER A 55 4.71 -8.80 10.34
N ALA A 56 3.94 -8.42 11.36
CA ALA A 56 2.53 -8.84 11.51
C ALA A 56 1.65 -8.28 10.38
N TYR A 57 1.89 -7.05 9.96
CA TYR A 57 1.21 -6.43 8.82
C TYR A 57 1.40 -7.24 7.52
N LEU A 58 2.64 -7.60 7.17
CA LEU A 58 2.92 -8.38 5.97
C LEU A 58 2.26 -9.76 6.00
N ASN A 59 2.39 -10.49 7.12
CA ASN A 59 1.73 -11.80 7.28
C ASN A 59 0.20 -11.71 7.21
N ALA A 60 -0.38 -10.62 7.73
CA ALA A 60 -1.81 -10.42 7.68
C ALA A 60 -2.31 -10.13 6.27
N ILE A 61 -1.53 -9.40 5.44
CA ILE A 61 -1.83 -9.22 4.03
C ILE A 61 -1.79 -10.58 3.30
N ASP A 62 -0.70 -11.34 3.46
CA ASP A 62 -0.52 -12.68 2.85
C ASP A 62 -1.70 -13.61 3.19
N THR A 63 -2.11 -13.63 4.46
CA THR A 63 -3.25 -14.43 4.92
C THR A 63 -4.55 -14.09 4.19
N VAL A 64 -4.77 -12.82 3.84
CA VAL A 64 -5.99 -12.36 3.16
C VAL A 64 -5.82 -12.15 1.66
N ALA A 65 -4.63 -12.40 1.12
CA ALA A 65 -4.28 -12.13 -0.28
C ALA A 65 -5.24 -12.76 -1.30
N PRO A 66 -5.75 -14.01 -1.13
CA PRO A 66 -6.75 -14.56 -2.05
C PRO A 66 -8.04 -13.72 -2.15
N GLY A 67 -8.44 -13.10 -1.04
CA GLY A 67 -9.59 -12.19 -1.00
C GLY A 67 -9.27 -10.87 -1.71
N LEU A 68 -8.06 -10.35 -1.56
CA LEU A 68 -7.59 -9.13 -2.24
C LEU A 68 -7.48 -9.34 -3.76
N VAL A 69 -6.93 -10.48 -4.20
CA VAL A 69 -6.87 -10.87 -5.63
C VAL A 69 -8.28 -10.92 -6.24
N THR A 70 -9.24 -11.50 -5.53
CA THR A 70 -10.63 -11.56 -6.03
C THR A 70 -11.27 -10.17 -6.22
N LEU A 71 -10.82 -9.16 -5.48
CA LEU A 71 -11.34 -7.80 -5.60
C LEU A 71 -10.79 -7.03 -6.81
N THR A 72 -9.69 -7.49 -7.42
CA THR A 72 -9.17 -6.89 -8.67
C THR A 72 -9.88 -7.41 -9.91
N ASP A 73 -10.52 -8.57 -9.84
CA ASP A 73 -11.35 -9.13 -10.92
C ASP A 73 -12.67 -8.35 -11.06
N ILE A 74 -12.60 -7.22 -11.75
CA ILE A 74 -13.78 -6.42 -12.12
C ILE A 74 -14.31 -6.92 -13.46
N PRO A 75 -15.59 -7.34 -13.56
CA PRO A 75 -16.14 -7.79 -14.82
C PRO A 75 -16.08 -6.72 -15.92
N ASP A 76 -15.71 -7.11 -17.14
CA ASP A 76 -15.65 -6.24 -18.32
C ASP A 76 -16.91 -5.39 -18.53
N ALA A 77 -18.08 -5.94 -18.20
CA ALA A 77 -19.36 -5.23 -18.32
C ALA A 77 -19.45 -4.00 -17.41
N VAL A 78 -18.76 -4.01 -16.26
CA VAL A 78 -18.64 -2.86 -15.36
C VAL A 78 -17.58 -1.89 -15.89
N LEU A 79 -16.43 -2.39 -16.34
CA LEU A 79 -15.33 -1.55 -16.84
C LEU A 79 -15.70 -0.78 -18.12
N THR A 80 -16.47 -1.41 -19.02
CA THR A 80 -16.89 -0.83 -20.31
C THR A 80 -18.23 -0.11 -20.27
N GLY A 81 -18.93 -0.16 -19.12
CA GLY A 81 -20.20 0.52 -18.90
C GLY A 81 -20.07 2.04 -18.73
N GLU A 82 -21.19 2.70 -18.40
CA GLU A 82 -21.21 4.12 -18.07
C GLU A 82 -20.32 4.43 -16.85
N ASN A 83 -19.79 5.65 -16.78
CA ASN A 83 -19.01 6.13 -15.63
C ASN A 83 -19.94 6.47 -14.45
N ASP A 84 -20.56 5.44 -13.88
CA ASP A 84 -21.48 5.53 -12.76
C ASP A 84 -20.80 5.27 -11.40
N GLU A 85 -21.56 5.49 -10.32
CA GLU A 85 -21.06 5.30 -8.95
C GLU A 85 -20.65 3.85 -8.66
N ASN A 86 -21.26 2.87 -9.34
CA ASN A 86 -20.92 1.46 -9.16
C ASN A 86 -19.54 1.14 -9.77
N LYS A 87 -19.25 1.65 -10.97
CA LYS A 87 -17.93 1.54 -11.61
C LYS A 87 -16.84 2.20 -10.76
N LEU A 88 -17.08 3.42 -10.27
CA LEU A 88 -16.12 4.14 -9.42
C LEU A 88 -15.82 3.38 -8.11
N ARG A 89 -16.84 2.83 -7.45
CA ARG A 89 -16.65 2.03 -6.22
C ARG A 89 -15.89 0.73 -6.49
N SER A 90 -16.20 0.02 -7.58
CA SER A 90 -15.48 -1.18 -7.98
C SER A 90 -14.00 -0.90 -8.28
N LEU A 91 -13.70 0.15 -9.05
CA LEU A 91 -12.33 0.56 -9.35
C LEU A 91 -11.57 0.93 -8.07
N LYS A 92 -12.18 1.72 -7.18
CA LYS A 92 -11.58 2.06 -5.88
C LYS A 92 -11.25 0.83 -5.05
N ALA A 93 -12.17 -0.13 -4.97
CA ALA A 93 -11.95 -1.36 -4.22
C ALA A 93 -10.79 -2.20 -4.82
N SER A 94 -10.70 -2.26 -6.15
CA SER A 94 -9.59 -2.94 -6.83
C SER A 94 -8.25 -2.23 -6.60
N ILE A 95 -8.20 -0.90 -6.71
CA ILE A 95 -6.97 -0.10 -6.49
C ILE A 95 -6.49 -0.28 -5.05
N GLY A 96 -7.39 -0.22 -4.07
CA GLY A 96 -7.05 -0.44 -2.66
C GLY A 96 -6.59 -1.87 -2.38
N ALA A 97 -7.22 -2.88 -3.00
CA ALA A 97 -6.78 -4.27 -2.87
C ALA A 97 -5.38 -4.48 -3.48
N ALA A 98 -5.16 -3.96 -4.68
CA ALA A 98 -3.85 -4.00 -5.34
C ALA A 98 -2.78 -3.25 -4.55
N SER A 99 -3.13 -2.14 -3.88
CA SER A 99 -2.21 -1.38 -3.03
C SER A 99 -1.78 -2.13 -1.79
N LEU A 100 -2.67 -2.93 -1.20
CA LEU A 100 -2.32 -3.84 -0.11
C LEU A 100 -1.44 -4.99 -0.61
N LEU A 101 -1.79 -5.60 -1.74
CA LEU A 101 -0.97 -6.65 -2.35
C LEU A 101 0.44 -6.15 -2.73
N ALA A 102 0.56 -4.93 -3.24
CA ALA A 102 1.84 -4.32 -3.58
C ALA A 102 2.74 -4.07 -2.36
N ASP A 103 2.22 -4.16 -1.13
CA ASP A 103 3.02 -4.13 0.08
C ASP A 103 3.68 -5.49 0.41
N LEU A 104 3.27 -6.59 -0.24
CA LEU A 104 3.91 -7.88 -0.07
C LEU A 104 5.22 -7.94 -0.86
N PRO A 105 6.34 -8.30 -0.22
CA PRO A 105 7.51 -8.80 -0.93
C PRO A 105 7.22 -10.21 -1.46
N PHE A 106 7.69 -10.55 -2.66
CA PHE A 106 7.48 -11.84 -3.32
C PHE A 106 6.03 -12.19 -3.74
N PRO A 107 5.29 -11.27 -4.38
CA PRO A 107 3.93 -11.59 -4.81
C PRO A 107 3.92 -12.80 -5.75
N ASP A 108 3.02 -13.75 -5.50
CA ASP A 108 2.86 -14.90 -6.40
C ASP A 108 2.29 -14.46 -7.77
N SER A 109 2.18 -15.40 -8.73
CA SER A 109 1.71 -15.05 -10.07
C SER A 109 0.29 -14.44 -10.13
N ALA A 110 -0.59 -14.81 -9.19
CA ALA A 110 -1.94 -14.28 -9.12
C ALA A 110 -1.96 -12.91 -8.46
N GLU A 111 -1.16 -12.72 -7.41
CA GLU A 111 -0.98 -11.43 -6.72
C GLU A 111 -0.31 -10.41 -7.64
N ALA A 112 0.74 -10.80 -8.38
CA ALA A 112 1.40 -9.96 -9.36
C ALA A 112 0.46 -9.55 -10.51
N ALA A 113 -0.39 -10.48 -10.99
CA ALA A 113 -1.42 -10.16 -11.97
C ALA A 113 -2.44 -9.16 -11.41
N ALA A 114 -2.90 -9.36 -10.18
CA ALA A 114 -3.84 -8.47 -9.50
C ALA A 114 -3.25 -7.05 -9.28
N ILE A 115 -1.96 -6.95 -8.94
CA ILE A 115 -1.25 -5.66 -8.84
C ILE A 115 -1.24 -4.97 -10.21
N SER A 116 -0.89 -5.70 -11.28
CA SER A 116 -0.88 -5.16 -12.65
C SER A 116 -2.27 -4.69 -13.10
N GLU A 117 -3.33 -5.42 -12.76
CA GLU A 117 -4.71 -5.01 -13.01
C GLU A 117 -5.08 -3.75 -12.23
N GLY A 118 -4.67 -3.68 -10.96
CA GLY A 118 -4.87 -2.49 -10.12
C GLY A 118 -4.22 -1.23 -10.68
N ILE A 119 -3.03 -1.34 -11.29
CA ILE A 119 -2.36 -0.24 -11.98
C ILE A 119 -3.20 0.22 -13.18
N ALA A 120 -3.67 -0.71 -14.02
CA ALA A 120 -4.54 -0.37 -15.15
C ALA A 120 -5.88 0.27 -14.70
N HIS A 121 -6.44 -0.18 -13.57
CA HIS A 121 -7.64 0.40 -12.99
C HIS A 121 -7.39 1.80 -12.40
N ALA A 122 -6.20 2.06 -11.86
CA ALA A 122 -5.79 3.39 -11.42
C ALA A 122 -5.67 4.38 -12.59
N GLU A 123 -5.08 3.95 -13.71
CA GLU A 123 -5.02 4.75 -14.95
C GLU A 123 -6.42 5.08 -15.48
N LEU A 124 -7.30 4.07 -15.55
CA LEU A 124 -8.69 4.26 -15.95
C LEU A 124 -9.44 5.20 -14.98
N MET A 125 -9.22 5.08 -13.68
CA MET A 125 -9.80 5.98 -12.69
C MET A 125 -9.31 7.41 -12.91
N GLU A 126 -8.02 7.64 -13.16
CA GLU A 126 -7.48 8.96 -13.45
C GLU A 126 -8.13 9.60 -14.69
N ASP A 127 -8.32 8.83 -15.76
CA ASP A 127 -9.03 9.28 -16.96
C ASP A 127 -10.46 9.71 -16.64
N ILE A 128 -11.22 8.89 -15.91
CA ILE A 128 -12.60 9.20 -15.52
C ILE A 128 -12.65 10.44 -14.63
N CYS A 129 -11.79 10.53 -13.61
CA CYS A 129 -11.76 11.68 -12.70
C CYS A 129 -11.42 12.98 -13.42
N SER A 130 -10.53 12.93 -14.41
CA SER A 130 -10.09 14.11 -15.19
C SER A 130 -11.22 14.69 -16.06
N GLU A 131 -12.20 13.88 -16.43
CA GLU A 131 -13.40 14.30 -17.17
C GLU A 131 -14.51 14.87 -16.24
N MET A 132 -14.43 14.64 -14.93
CA MET A 132 -15.40 15.08 -13.94
C MET A 132 -14.92 16.38 -13.24
N SER A 133 -15.66 17.49 -13.42
CA SER A 133 -15.32 18.76 -12.76
C SER A 133 -16.51 19.33 -11.98
N PRO A 134 -16.48 19.31 -10.62
CA PRO A 134 -15.43 18.75 -9.77
C PRO A 134 -15.51 17.21 -9.68
N ALA A 135 -14.36 16.54 -9.57
CA ALA A 135 -14.32 15.11 -9.34
C ALA A 135 -14.80 14.77 -7.91
N PRO A 136 -15.52 13.65 -7.72
CA PRO A 136 -15.90 13.13 -6.42
C PRO A 136 -14.68 12.85 -5.53
N ALA A 137 -14.85 12.90 -4.20
CA ALA A 137 -13.75 12.70 -3.27
C ALA A 137 -13.16 11.28 -3.35
N GLU A 138 -14.00 10.29 -3.62
CA GLU A 138 -13.61 8.89 -3.84
C GLU A 138 -12.73 8.72 -5.08
N CYS A 139 -12.99 9.54 -6.10
CA CYS A 139 -12.21 9.59 -7.34
C CYS A 139 -10.79 10.12 -7.06
N GLU A 140 -10.71 11.23 -6.33
CA GLU A 140 -9.44 11.86 -5.97
C GLU A 140 -8.61 11.02 -5.00
N ALA A 141 -9.25 10.34 -4.04
CA ALA A 141 -8.58 9.41 -3.13
C ALA A 141 -7.98 8.21 -3.87
N SER A 142 -8.74 7.62 -4.81
CA SER A 142 -8.27 6.48 -5.61
C SER A 142 -7.16 6.90 -6.58
N ARG A 143 -7.22 8.12 -7.13
CA ARG A 143 -6.15 8.69 -7.95
C ARG A 143 -4.87 8.89 -7.15
N ALA A 144 -4.97 9.39 -5.92
CA ALA A 144 -3.82 9.53 -5.03
C ALA A 144 -3.17 8.18 -4.73
N GLU A 145 -3.96 7.16 -4.37
CA GLU A 145 -3.48 5.81 -4.10
C GLU A 145 -2.84 5.15 -5.33
N GLY A 146 -3.51 5.26 -6.49
CA GLY A 146 -3.01 4.74 -7.77
C GLY A 146 -1.66 5.33 -8.20
N LYS A 147 -1.41 6.62 -7.94
CA LYS A 147 -0.12 7.26 -8.23
C LYS A 147 1.04 6.68 -7.44
N PHE A 148 0.79 6.12 -6.27
CA PHE A 148 1.83 5.49 -5.46
C PHE A 148 1.93 4.00 -5.73
N LEU A 149 0.92 3.34 -6.31
CA LEU A 149 0.87 1.87 -6.47
C LEU A 149 2.14 1.27 -7.09
N ALA A 150 2.61 1.82 -8.22
CA ALA A 150 3.86 1.37 -8.85
C ALA A 150 5.09 1.59 -7.97
N ASN A 151 5.13 2.70 -7.22
CA ASN A 151 6.20 2.99 -6.27
C ASN A 151 6.16 2.06 -5.05
N ARG A 152 4.97 1.61 -4.62
CA ARG A 152 4.81 0.60 -3.55
C ARG A 152 5.53 -0.68 -3.90
N THR A 153 5.28 -1.22 -5.09
CA THR A 153 5.95 -2.42 -5.60
C THR A 153 7.46 -2.23 -5.59
N MET A 154 7.96 -1.10 -6.09
CA MET A 154 9.41 -0.83 -6.06
C MET A 154 9.97 -0.73 -4.64
N SER A 155 9.20 -0.23 -3.65
CA SER A 155 9.64 -0.16 -2.26
C SER A 155 9.78 -1.54 -1.61
N THR A 156 8.92 -2.49 -1.99
CA THR A 156 8.88 -3.84 -1.46
C THR A 156 9.81 -4.77 -2.21
N ASP A 157 10.10 -4.49 -3.49
CA ASP A 157 11.19 -5.10 -4.23
C ASP A 157 12.53 -4.94 -3.48
N PHE A 158 12.76 -3.82 -2.77
CA PHE A 158 13.96 -3.67 -1.94
C PHE A 158 14.00 -4.65 -0.74
N LEU A 159 12.84 -5.04 -0.19
CA LEU A 159 12.76 -6.06 0.87
C LEU A 159 13.04 -7.45 0.29
N GLU A 160 12.55 -7.73 -0.92
CA GLU A 160 12.85 -8.94 -1.67
C GLU A 160 14.35 -9.04 -2.01
N ILE A 161 14.92 -8.01 -2.61
CA ILE A 161 16.36 -7.91 -2.91
C ILE A 161 17.21 -8.15 -1.66
N ALA A 162 16.75 -7.67 -0.50
CA ALA A 162 17.46 -7.84 0.76
C ALA A 162 17.48 -9.30 1.26
N THR A 163 16.64 -10.19 0.71
CA THR A 163 16.41 -11.53 1.22
C THR A 163 16.74 -12.66 0.25
N VAL A 164 16.88 -12.38 -1.06
CA VAL A 164 17.47 -13.33 -2.01
C VAL A 164 18.93 -13.63 -1.64
N ASP A 165 19.35 -14.89 -1.81
CA ASP A 165 20.62 -15.43 -1.31
C ASP A 165 21.85 -15.12 -2.20
N ASP A 166 21.68 -14.25 -3.19
CA ASP A 166 22.75 -13.83 -4.10
C ASP A 166 23.46 -12.57 -3.60
N ASP A 167 24.76 -12.45 -3.90
CA ASP A 167 25.55 -11.25 -3.61
C ASP A 167 24.95 -10.06 -4.39
N LEU A 168 24.33 -9.12 -3.68
CA LEU A 168 23.76 -7.91 -4.28
C LEU A 168 24.86 -7.00 -4.84
N THR A 169 24.82 -6.69 -6.14
CA THR A 169 25.77 -5.75 -6.72
C THR A 169 25.36 -4.30 -6.45
N LEU A 170 26.35 -3.41 -6.35
CA LEU A 170 26.12 -1.98 -6.23
C LEU A 170 25.39 -1.39 -7.45
N GLU A 171 25.61 -1.96 -8.64
CA GLU A 171 24.98 -1.51 -9.89
C GLU A 171 23.49 -1.82 -9.93
N GLU A 172 23.08 -3.01 -9.48
CA GLU A 172 21.66 -3.38 -9.33
C GLU A 172 20.99 -2.47 -8.30
N THR A 173 21.66 -2.23 -7.18
CA THR A 173 21.12 -1.35 -6.13
C THR A 173 20.95 0.10 -6.63
N GLU A 174 21.94 0.62 -7.36
CA GLU A 174 21.88 1.97 -7.96
C GLU A 174 20.72 2.09 -8.96
N THR A 175 20.54 1.06 -9.80
CA THR A 175 19.48 1.02 -10.79
C THR A 175 18.10 1.01 -10.12
N SER A 176 17.91 0.18 -9.09
CA SER A 176 16.64 0.11 -8.35
C SER A 176 16.33 1.43 -7.62
N PHE A 177 17.33 2.08 -7.02
CA PHE A 177 17.14 3.39 -6.39
C PHE A 177 16.79 4.49 -7.40
N ALA A 178 17.45 4.50 -8.56
CA ALA A 178 17.13 5.46 -9.61
C ALA A 178 15.71 5.26 -10.17
N MET A 179 15.30 4.01 -10.40
CA MET A 179 13.93 3.68 -10.84
C MET A 179 12.88 4.07 -9.79
N PHE A 180 13.18 3.86 -8.51
CA PHE A 180 12.32 4.32 -7.43
C PHE A 180 12.17 5.85 -7.42
N GLU A 181 13.27 6.58 -7.60
CA GLU A 181 13.26 8.06 -7.68
C GLU A 181 12.44 8.57 -8.85
N GLU A 182 12.59 7.98 -10.03
CA GLU A 182 11.87 8.37 -11.24
C GLU A 182 10.36 8.10 -11.17
N THR A 183 9.92 7.14 -10.36
CA THR A 183 8.50 6.78 -10.20
C THR A 183 7.82 7.46 -9.02
N MET A 184 8.57 8.16 -8.15
CA MET A 184 7.97 8.92 -7.05
C MET A 184 7.12 10.08 -7.57
N PRO A 185 5.88 10.26 -7.07
CA PRO A 185 5.11 11.47 -7.34
C PRO A 185 5.85 12.72 -6.87
N SER A 186 5.86 13.77 -7.69
CA SER A 186 6.55 15.01 -7.32
C SER A 186 5.80 15.76 -6.21
N LEU A 187 6.50 16.59 -5.44
CA LEU A 187 5.86 17.48 -4.46
C LEU A 187 4.76 18.36 -5.09
N ASN A 188 4.93 18.75 -6.36
CA ASN A 188 3.90 19.51 -7.07
C ASN A 188 2.66 18.66 -7.28
N ASP A 189 2.78 17.36 -7.59
CA ASP A 189 1.63 16.46 -7.75
C ASP A 189 0.80 16.33 -6.47
N ILE A 190 1.42 16.56 -5.31
CA ILE A 190 0.82 16.45 -3.97
C ILE A 190 0.11 17.72 -3.55
N LEU A 191 0.74 18.87 -3.79
CA LEU A 191 0.24 20.16 -3.33
C LEU A 191 -0.81 20.79 -4.28
N ILE A 192 -1.11 20.14 -5.41
CA ILE A 192 -2.10 20.62 -6.38
C ILE A 192 -3.54 20.52 -5.85
N ASP A 193 -3.88 19.46 -5.09
CA ASP A 193 -5.21 19.31 -4.50
C ASP A 193 -5.14 19.14 -2.96
N PRO A 194 -5.59 20.13 -2.18
CA PRO A 194 -5.59 20.03 -0.71
C PRO A 194 -6.51 18.93 -0.16
N ARG A 195 -7.37 18.32 -0.99
CA ARG A 195 -8.20 17.16 -0.61
C ARG A 195 -7.41 15.86 -0.65
N THR A 196 -6.43 15.73 -1.55
CA THR A 196 -5.59 14.53 -1.70
C THR A 196 -4.27 14.66 -0.96
N GLU A 197 -3.83 15.88 -0.65
CA GLU A 197 -2.59 16.17 0.06
C GLU A 197 -2.36 15.25 1.28
N PRO A 198 -3.30 15.07 2.24
CA PRO A 198 -3.06 14.21 3.41
C PRO A 198 -2.87 12.73 3.06
N LEU A 199 -3.55 12.25 2.01
CA LEU A 199 -3.45 10.87 1.55
C LEU A 199 -2.09 10.62 0.89
N MET A 200 -1.69 11.51 -0.02
CA MET A 200 -0.39 11.41 -0.69
C MET A 200 0.78 11.55 0.29
N GLN A 201 0.63 12.41 1.31
CA GLN A 201 1.59 12.52 2.42
C GLN A 201 1.69 11.23 3.23
N ALA A 202 0.55 10.58 3.53
CA ALA A 202 0.54 9.31 4.24
C ALA A 202 1.17 8.18 3.42
N GLU A 203 0.91 8.13 2.11
CA GLU A 203 1.51 7.13 1.22
C GLU A 203 3.02 7.29 1.12
N ALA A 204 3.52 8.51 0.89
CA ALA A 204 4.94 8.81 0.91
C ALA A 204 5.65 8.35 2.19
N LEU A 205 4.97 8.53 3.33
CA LEU A 205 5.49 8.10 4.63
C LEU A 205 5.57 6.57 4.75
N LYS A 206 4.56 5.85 4.24
CA LYS A 206 4.59 4.38 4.20
C LYS A 206 5.76 3.87 3.37
N GLN A 207 6.00 4.46 2.19
CA GLN A 207 7.12 4.13 1.31
C GLN A 207 8.47 4.37 1.98
N ALA A 208 8.61 5.52 2.65
CA ALA A 208 9.82 5.85 3.41
C ALA A 208 10.09 4.83 4.51
N CYS A 209 9.03 4.34 5.15
CA CYS A 209 9.16 3.33 6.20
C CYS A 209 9.48 1.94 5.66
N ALA A 210 8.92 1.52 4.52
CA ALA A 210 9.28 0.26 3.86
C ALA A 210 10.78 0.27 3.50
N LEU A 211 11.25 1.34 2.85
CA LEU A 211 12.66 1.50 2.50
C LEU A 211 13.57 1.53 3.74
N ASN A 212 13.18 2.21 4.82
CA ASN A 212 13.95 2.25 6.07
C ASN A 212 14.12 0.91 6.76
N ARG A 213 13.22 -0.03 6.48
CA ARG A 213 13.34 -1.41 6.96
C ARG A 213 14.18 -2.27 6.01
N ALA A 214 14.15 -2.01 4.70
CA ALA A 214 14.95 -2.73 3.72
C ALA A 214 16.45 -2.44 3.81
N ILE A 215 16.86 -1.18 4.03
CA ILE A 215 18.29 -0.80 3.97
C ILE A 215 19.18 -1.56 4.95
N PRO A 216 18.84 -1.71 6.24
CA PRO A 216 19.68 -2.47 7.16
C PRO A 216 19.84 -3.94 6.75
N LEU A 217 18.86 -4.51 6.06
CA LEU A 217 18.91 -5.87 5.53
C LEU A 217 19.81 -5.92 4.29
N MET A 218 19.63 -5.02 3.32
CA MET A 218 20.50 -4.89 2.13
C MET A 218 21.97 -4.62 2.51
N ALA A 219 22.22 -3.82 3.54
CA ALA A 219 23.57 -3.49 4.01
C ALA A 219 24.36 -4.73 4.45
N ARG A 220 23.69 -5.78 4.92
CA ARG A 220 24.34 -7.07 5.27
C ARG A 220 24.77 -7.86 4.05
N LYS A 221 24.17 -7.61 2.87
CA LYS A 221 24.38 -8.35 1.62
C LYS A 221 25.42 -7.68 0.71
N VAL A 222 25.49 -6.35 0.65
CA VAL A 222 26.45 -5.64 -0.22
C VAL A 222 27.90 -5.66 0.29
N GLY A 223 28.14 -6.07 1.54
CA GLY A 223 29.46 -6.09 2.18
C GLY A 223 29.94 -4.73 2.69
N ASP A 224 30.79 -4.74 3.74
CA ASP A 224 31.20 -3.55 4.52
C ASP A 224 31.76 -2.39 3.67
N ASP A 225 32.50 -2.71 2.60
CA ASP A 225 33.13 -1.73 1.71
C ASP A 225 32.10 -0.92 0.90
N ASN A 226 30.89 -1.46 0.70
CA ASN A 226 29.85 -0.89 -0.14
C ASN A 226 28.71 -0.25 0.67
N VAL A 227 28.63 -0.51 1.97
CA VAL A 227 27.61 0.05 2.88
C VAL A 227 27.58 1.58 2.86
N ALA A 228 28.74 2.23 2.72
CA ALA A 228 28.80 3.69 2.64
C ALA A 228 28.12 4.24 1.38
N GLN A 229 28.24 3.53 0.25
CA GLN A 229 27.64 3.92 -1.03
C GLN A 229 26.13 3.64 -1.05
N LEU A 230 25.70 2.47 -0.54
CA LEU A 230 24.29 2.14 -0.33
C LEU A 230 23.57 3.22 0.51
N ASN A 231 24.17 3.59 1.65
CA ASN A 231 23.62 4.64 2.51
C ASN A 231 23.60 6.02 1.84
N ALA A 232 24.53 6.30 0.93
CA ALA A 232 24.55 7.58 0.21
C ALA A 232 23.40 7.67 -0.80
N GLN A 233 23.10 6.59 -1.53
CA GLN A 233 21.99 6.52 -2.48
C GLN A 233 20.65 6.67 -1.78
N ALA A 234 20.42 5.87 -0.74
CA ALA A 234 19.20 5.94 0.05
C ALA A 234 18.90 7.30 0.69
N ARG A 235 19.94 8.07 1.04
CA ARG A 235 19.77 9.41 1.61
C ARG A 235 19.09 10.37 0.65
N GLY A 236 19.30 10.22 -0.66
CA GLY A 236 18.60 11.02 -1.67
C GLY A 236 17.09 10.74 -1.60
N VAL A 237 16.73 9.47 -1.73
CA VAL A 237 15.34 9.00 -1.70
C VAL A 237 14.61 9.39 -0.40
N TYR A 238 15.24 9.22 0.77
CA TYR A 238 14.62 9.66 2.04
C TYR A 238 14.33 11.14 2.11
N ALA A 239 15.16 11.97 1.48
CA ALA A 239 14.96 13.40 1.52
C ALA A 239 13.78 13.82 0.65
N GLU A 240 13.59 13.16 -0.49
CA GLU A 240 12.44 13.38 -1.37
C GLU A 240 11.14 12.89 -0.72
N LEU A 241 11.15 11.67 -0.18
CA LEU A 241 10.01 11.13 0.55
C LEU A 241 9.66 11.98 1.78
N PHE A 242 10.65 12.54 2.48
CA PHE A 242 10.39 13.46 3.59
C PHE A 242 9.67 14.72 3.10
N ASP A 243 10.12 15.34 1.99
CA ASP A 243 9.50 16.54 1.43
C ASP A 243 8.05 16.29 1.01
N VAL A 244 7.82 15.13 0.39
CA VAL A 244 6.53 14.63 -0.11
C VAL A 244 5.60 14.24 1.04
N SER A 245 6.10 13.62 2.12
CA SER A 245 5.33 13.20 3.29
C SER A 245 4.76 14.33 4.14
N GLY A 246 5.20 15.58 3.91
CA GLY A 246 4.74 16.74 4.67
C GLY A 246 5.03 16.64 6.17
N LEU A 247 5.93 15.73 6.60
CA LEU A 247 6.30 15.58 8.00
C LEU A 247 6.78 16.92 8.54
N ASN A 248 6.09 17.38 9.58
CA ASN A 248 6.44 18.65 10.20
C ASN A 248 7.91 18.62 10.63
N ILE A 249 8.60 19.72 10.35
CA ILE A 249 9.99 19.88 10.79
C ILE A 249 10.05 20.02 12.34
N CYS A 250 8.90 20.28 13.00
CA CYS A 250 8.75 20.61 14.41
C CYS A 250 7.84 19.61 15.15
N ASP A 251 8.35 18.95 16.20
CA ASP A 251 7.62 17.86 16.89
C ASP A 251 7.48 18.10 18.40
N GLY A 252 7.73 19.32 18.90
CA GLY A 252 7.67 19.61 20.34
C GLY A 252 8.31 20.93 20.71
N GLU A 253 8.26 21.28 22.01
CA GLU A 253 8.60 22.58 22.63
C GLU A 253 9.72 23.37 21.91
N GLY A 254 9.57 24.70 21.86
CA GLY A 254 10.24 25.66 20.95
C GLY A 254 11.78 25.66 20.84
N PHE A 255 12.50 24.75 21.50
CA PHE A 255 13.90 24.42 21.22
C PHE A 255 14.07 23.53 19.97
N SER A 256 13.13 22.63 19.64
CA SER A 256 13.19 21.79 18.43
C SER A 256 13.02 22.63 17.14
N CYS A 257 12.24 23.70 17.23
CA CYS A 257 12.03 24.67 16.14
C CYS A 257 13.33 25.35 15.68
N ARG A 258 14.36 25.49 16.54
CA ARG A 258 15.63 26.14 16.16
C ARG A 258 16.54 25.26 15.31
N ALA A 259 16.47 23.94 15.44
CA ALA A 259 17.19 23.00 14.58
C ALA A 259 16.45 22.83 13.24
N ALA A 260 15.12 22.76 13.28
CA ALA A 260 14.22 22.82 12.13
C ALA A 260 14.38 24.11 11.30
N GLU A 261 14.48 25.28 11.96
CA GLU A 261 14.74 26.57 11.32
C GLU A 261 16.10 26.61 10.61
N ARG A 262 17.08 25.76 10.97
CA ARG A 262 18.35 25.66 10.23
C ARG A 262 18.18 24.95 8.89
N CYS A 263 17.32 23.95 8.76
CA CYS A 263 17.00 23.36 7.45
C CYS A 263 16.33 24.37 6.50
N ALA A 264 15.51 25.27 7.05
CA ALA A 264 14.86 26.34 6.28
C ALA A 264 15.75 27.59 6.05
N ARG A 265 16.87 27.77 6.80
CA ARG A 265 17.68 29.01 6.78
C ARG A 265 19.21 28.82 6.61
N SER A 266 19.75 27.61 6.72
CA SER A 266 21.20 27.36 6.72
C SER A 266 21.73 26.94 5.34
N SER A 267 22.97 27.36 5.09
CA SER A 267 23.56 27.60 3.78
C SER A 267 24.31 26.39 3.18
N THR A 268 24.07 25.18 3.64
CA THR A 268 24.74 23.95 3.15
C THR A 268 23.72 22.82 3.00
N ALA A 269 23.52 22.34 1.76
CA ALA A 269 22.52 21.32 1.43
C ALA A 269 22.67 20.02 2.26
N GLY A 270 23.89 19.66 2.66
CA GLY A 270 24.18 18.42 3.39
C GLY A 270 23.64 18.35 4.83
N ASP A 271 23.60 19.46 5.57
CA ASP A 271 23.08 19.46 6.96
C ASP A 271 21.56 19.33 6.99
N CYS A 272 20.89 19.93 5.98
CA CYS A 272 19.46 19.81 5.78
C CYS A 272 19.07 18.37 5.40
N LEU A 273 19.82 17.77 4.48
CA LEU A 273 19.65 16.38 4.06
C LEU A 273 19.75 15.42 5.25
N GLY A 274 20.80 15.54 6.07
CA GLY A 274 21.00 14.68 7.24
C GLY A 274 19.87 14.78 8.27
N PHE A 275 19.29 15.97 8.44
CA PHE A 275 18.13 16.15 9.33
C PHE A 275 16.89 15.44 8.81
N LYS A 276 16.54 15.62 7.53
CA LYS A 276 15.36 14.96 6.90
C LYS A 276 15.45 13.45 7.02
N VAL A 277 16.61 12.88 6.68
CA VAL A 277 16.90 11.45 6.79
C VAL A 277 16.70 10.96 8.23
N GLN A 278 17.26 11.66 9.22
CA GLN A 278 17.11 11.26 10.62
C GLN A 278 15.65 11.31 11.10
N ARG A 279 14.83 12.23 10.58
CA ARG A 279 13.41 12.30 10.91
C ARG A 279 12.64 11.10 10.40
N VAL A 280 12.84 10.73 9.14
CA VAL A 280 12.25 9.51 8.56
C VAL A 280 12.67 8.29 9.39
N ILE A 281 13.96 8.13 9.68
CA ILE A 281 14.47 7.00 10.48
C ILE A 281 13.80 6.93 11.86
N ASN A 282 13.66 8.07 12.56
CA ASN A 282 13.03 8.11 13.88
C ASN A 282 11.54 7.77 13.82
N TYR A 283 10.85 8.21 12.77
CA TYR A 283 9.43 7.92 12.58
C TYR A 283 9.19 6.46 12.18
N CYS A 284 10.04 5.94 11.29
CA CYS A 284 9.98 4.60 10.74
C CYS A 284 10.94 3.66 11.47
N SER A 285 10.76 3.47 12.78
CA SER A 285 11.70 2.65 13.58
C SER A 285 11.95 1.29 12.90
N PRO A 286 13.22 0.89 12.69
CA PRO A 286 13.54 -0.36 12.02
C PRO A 286 13.11 -1.55 12.89
N ASP A 287 12.32 -2.44 12.31
CA ASP A 287 12.02 -3.80 12.81
C ASP A 287 12.82 -4.75 11.94
N ASN A 288 14.02 -5.15 12.38
CA ASN A 288 14.94 -5.93 11.55
C ASN A 288 15.00 -7.42 11.93
N GLU A 289 14.78 -7.78 13.20
CA GLU A 289 14.89 -9.18 13.65
C GLU A 289 13.62 -9.98 13.37
N GLY A 290 12.43 -9.39 13.53
CA GLY A 290 11.16 -10.06 13.20
C GLY A 290 10.89 -10.08 11.70
N LEU A 291 11.35 -9.05 11.00
CA LEU A 291 11.12 -8.87 9.57
C LEU A 291 11.87 -9.89 8.72
N GLU A 292 13.16 -10.12 8.97
CA GLU A 292 13.97 -11.06 8.17
C GLU A 292 13.37 -12.46 8.15
N ALA A 293 12.99 -13.00 9.32
CA ALA A 293 12.32 -14.31 9.42
C ALA A 293 10.94 -14.33 8.74
N THR A 294 10.22 -13.20 8.75
CA THR A 294 8.93 -13.07 8.05
C THR A 294 9.15 -13.11 6.53
N LEU A 295 10.14 -12.37 6.01
CA LEU A 295 10.47 -12.36 4.60
C LEU A 295 10.91 -13.73 4.08
N GLU A 296 11.71 -14.47 4.86
CA GLU A 296 12.07 -15.87 4.54
C GLU A 296 10.83 -16.77 4.43
N THR A 297 9.84 -16.58 5.32
CA THR A 297 8.60 -17.35 5.32
C THR A 297 7.74 -17.04 4.09
N LEU A 298 7.60 -15.76 3.75
CA LEU A 298 6.85 -15.29 2.57
C LEU A 298 7.49 -15.77 1.27
N SER A 299 8.82 -15.68 1.16
CA SER A 299 9.56 -16.20 0.00
C SER A 299 9.31 -17.70 -0.21
N ALA A 300 9.36 -18.51 0.86
CA ALA A 300 9.10 -19.94 0.79
C ALA A 300 7.64 -20.28 0.42
N ALA A 301 6.68 -19.44 0.82
CA ALA A 301 5.28 -19.61 0.45
C ALA A 301 5.06 -19.35 -1.06
N SER A 302 5.66 -18.30 -1.61
CA SER A 302 5.60 -17.93 -3.03
C SER A 302 6.14 -19.03 -3.95
N ASP A 303 7.28 -19.63 -3.60
CA ASP A 303 7.88 -20.76 -4.33
C ASP A 303 6.97 -22.01 -4.39
N SER A 304 6.09 -22.18 -3.40
CA SER A 304 5.20 -23.34 -3.30
C SER A 304 3.89 -23.20 -4.10
N SER A 305 3.54 -21.98 -4.50
CA SER A 305 2.34 -21.64 -5.26
C SER A 305 2.56 -21.60 -6.78
N SER A 306 3.82 -21.68 -7.23
CA SER A 306 4.27 -21.69 -8.64
C SER A 306 4.27 -23.09 -9.27
#